data_AF-A0A317LMS3-F1
#
_entry.id   AF-A0A317LMS3-F1
#
_cell.length_a   1.000
_cell.length_b   1.000
_cell.length_c   1.000
_cell.angle_alpha   90.00
_cell.angle_beta   90.00
_cell.angle_gamma   90.00
#
_symmetry.space_group_name_H-M   'P 1'
#
loop_
_entity.id
_entity.type
_entity.pdbx_description
1 polymer ?
#
loop_
_entity_poly.entity_id
_entity_poly.type
_entity_poly.pdbx_seq_one_letter_code
_entity_poly.pdbx_strand_id
1 'polypeptide(L)'
;STKSMEGLPSAGIKFCRWSRYRSAGQHLRNTHYSMLQKFLVGKNALYIHINHMYTFLCIFPLYNFIAMTLKELFLDHQGEHVTYSQYLTTEEWESKRNEIIDRDNQICTKCNKAATFYIKNFNSPQKYHLWNVSQIDNRILPLTSKENSRLIPADKAYHLEVHHMRYILNRLPWDYNNDDLITLCNHCHTEFHQSNRVPVYSEDEQVELEYETCSKCNGTGYIPEYRHVQGGICFQCMGEKYIMPLIKN
;
A
#
# COMPACT_ATOMS: atom_id res chain seq x y z
N SER A 1 10.37 13.18 -72.47
CA SER A 1 10.63 12.64 -71.12
C SER A 1 9.78 11.39 -70.94
N THR A 2 10.26 10.48 -70.11
CA THR A 2 10.07 9.02 -70.20
C THR A 2 8.78 8.49 -69.58
N LYS A 3 8.42 7.28 -70.06
CA LYS A 3 7.19 6.49 -69.86
C LYS A 3 6.80 6.19 -68.42
N SER A 4 5.49 6.07 -68.23
CA SER A 4 4.73 5.58 -67.07
C SER A 4 4.41 4.07 -67.13
N MET A 5 3.99 3.52 -65.99
CA MET A 5 3.65 2.12 -65.59
C MET A 5 4.89 1.36 -65.05
N GLU A 6 4.90 0.72 -63.87
CA GLU A 6 3.93 -0.19 -63.21
C GLU A 6 4.10 -0.25 -61.67
N GLY A 7 3.06 -0.72 -60.94
CA GLY A 7 3.15 -1.18 -59.53
C GLY A 7 1.86 -1.03 -58.69
N LEU A 8 1.05 -2.10 -58.57
CA LEU A 8 -0.24 -2.23 -57.81
C LEU A 8 -0.01 -2.68 -56.31
N PRO A 9 -1.02 -3.04 -55.46
CA PRO A 9 -1.76 -2.14 -54.55
C PRO A 9 -1.95 -2.65 -53.08
N SER A 10 -2.59 -1.80 -52.26
CA SER A 10 -3.51 -2.08 -51.12
C SER A 10 -3.01 -2.74 -49.83
N ALA A 11 -3.28 -2.09 -48.68
CA ALA A 11 -4.33 -2.52 -47.74
C ALA A 11 -4.43 -1.52 -46.56
N GLY A 12 -5.62 -0.97 -46.34
CA GLY A 12 -5.93 -0.09 -45.22
C GLY A 12 -6.11 -0.86 -43.91
N ILE A 13 -5.60 -0.29 -42.82
CA ILE A 13 -5.80 -0.80 -41.46
C ILE A 13 -7.03 -0.11 -40.86
N LYS A 14 -8.11 -0.86 -40.68
CA LYS A 14 -9.23 -0.54 -39.77
C LYS A 14 -8.99 -1.27 -38.46
N PHE A 15 -9.02 -0.55 -37.33
CA PHE A 15 -9.17 -1.18 -36.01
C PHE A 15 -10.57 -0.96 -35.45
N CYS A 16 -11.15 -2.06 -34.99
CA CYS A 16 -12.55 -2.24 -34.63
C CYS A 16 -12.88 -1.86 -33.18
N ARG A 17 -14.11 -1.40 -33.06
CA ARG A 17 -14.94 -1.12 -31.88
C ARG A 17 -15.20 -2.40 -31.06
N TRP A 18 -14.99 -2.38 -29.75
CA TRP A 18 -15.41 -3.46 -28.84
C TRP A 18 -16.63 -3.05 -28.02
N SER A 19 -17.70 -3.83 -28.12
CA SER A 19 -18.85 -3.79 -27.24
C SER A 19 -19.35 -5.20 -26.93
N ARG A 20 -19.57 -5.46 -25.63
CA ARG A 20 -20.36 -6.54 -24.98
C ARG A 20 -19.82 -7.98 -25.08
N TYR A 21 -19.63 -8.63 -23.92
CA TYR A 21 -20.28 -9.92 -23.59
C TYR A 21 -20.33 -10.10 -22.06
N ARG A 22 -21.51 -10.54 -21.58
CA ARG A 22 -21.86 -10.93 -20.20
C ARG A 22 -21.96 -12.46 -20.17
N SER A 23 -21.63 -13.05 -19.01
CA SER A 23 -22.04 -14.36 -18.46
C SER A 23 -21.71 -15.66 -19.22
N ALA A 24 -20.92 -16.55 -18.58
CA ALA A 24 -21.20 -17.98 -18.31
C ALA A 24 -19.89 -18.71 -17.94
N GLY A 25 -19.88 -19.51 -16.87
CA GLY A 25 -18.71 -20.35 -16.55
C GLY A 25 -18.68 -20.93 -15.14
N GLN A 26 -19.80 -21.49 -14.68
CA GLN A 26 -19.79 -22.44 -13.56
C GLN A 26 -19.84 -23.86 -14.14
N HIS A 27 -19.04 -24.76 -13.57
CA HIS A 27 -18.91 -26.20 -13.85
C HIS A 27 -18.02 -26.59 -15.04
N LEU A 28 -16.87 -27.20 -14.74
CA LEU A 28 -16.63 -28.63 -14.98
C LEU A 28 -15.45 -29.11 -14.12
N ARG A 29 -15.65 -30.30 -13.54
CA ARG A 29 -14.78 -31.00 -12.57
C ARG A 29 -13.89 -32.04 -13.29
N ASN A 30 -12.76 -32.33 -12.64
CA ASN A 30 -12.06 -33.63 -12.54
C ASN A 30 -11.61 -34.35 -13.82
N THR A 31 -10.29 -34.51 -13.97
CA THR A 31 -9.61 -35.82 -14.03
C THR A 31 -8.08 -35.62 -14.04
N HIS A 32 -7.37 -36.30 -13.12
CA HIS A 32 -6.19 -37.14 -13.38
C HIS A 32 -5.45 -37.44 -12.05
N TYR A 33 -5.92 -38.50 -11.39
CA TYR A 33 -5.14 -39.33 -10.47
C TYR A 33 -4.81 -40.61 -11.24
N SER A 34 -3.55 -40.86 -11.59
CA SER A 34 -3.03 -42.22 -11.82
C SER A 34 -1.51 -42.21 -12.06
N MET A 35 -0.71 -42.54 -11.05
CA MET A 35 0.41 -43.45 -11.25
C MET A 35 0.98 -43.89 -9.90
N LEU A 36 1.41 -45.16 -9.86
CA LEU A 36 2.14 -45.85 -8.79
C LEU A 36 1.30 -46.60 -7.75
N GLN A 37 0.79 -47.74 -8.19
CA GLN A 37 0.71 -48.96 -7.39
C GLN A 37 1.49 -50.06 -8.13
N LYS A 38 2.43 -50.73 -7.45
CA LYS A 38 2.54 -52.21 -7.35
C LYS A 38 3.93 -52.69 -6.85
N PHE A 39 3.88 -53.76 -6.05
CA PHE A 39 4.95 -54.66 -5.54
C PHE A 39 5.72 -54.14 -4.30
N LEU A 40 5.80 -54.81 -3.13
CA LEU A 40 5.83 -56.25 -2.79
C LEU A 40 5.17 -56.59 -1.42
N VAL A 41 4.94 -57.89 -1.24
CA VAL A 41 4.23 -58.64 -0.19
C VAL A 41 5.18 -59.08 0.95
N GLY A 42 4.70 -59.13 2.21
CA GLY A 42 5.11 -60.16 3.18
C GLY A 42 5.72 -59.73 4.54
N LYS A 43 4.93 -59.92 5.60
CA LYS A 43 5.25 -60.29 7.00
C LYS A 43 6.30 -59.50 7.81
N ASN A 44 5.78 -58.78 8.82
CA ASN A 44 6.37 -58.45 10.12
C ASN A 44 7.84 -57.99 10.14
N ALA A 45 8.03 -56.70 9.92
CA ALA A 45 9.13 -55.96 10.52
C ALA A 45 8.61 -54.58 10.95
N LEU A 46 8.84 -54.26 12.22
CA LEU A 46 8.52 -53.01 12.90
C LEU A 46 9.08 -51.83 12.10
N TYR A 47 8.21 -50.99 11.52
CA TYR A 47 8.63 -49.76 10.83
C TYR A 47 7.91 -48.57 11.44
N ILE A 48 8.71 -47.63 11.96
CA ILE A 48 8.29 -46.34 12.50
C ILE A 48 7.61 -45.57 11.35
N HIS A 49 6.30 -45.41 11.45
CA HIS A 49 5.51 -44.65 10.49
C HIS A 49 5.70 -43.15 10.76
N ILE A 50 6.65 -42.53 10.05
CA ILE A 50 6.57 -41.10 9.73
C ILE A 50 5.83 -41.01 8.40
N ASN A 51 4.55 -40.62 8.42
CA ASN A 51 3.95 -39.62 7.53
C ASN A 51 2.42 -39.61 7.60
N HIS A 52 1.87 -38.42 7.31
CA HIS A 52 0.47 -38.08 7.04
C HIS A 52 -0.47 -37.80 8.23
N MET A 53 -0.25 -36.64 8.86
CA MET A 53 -1.36 -35.73 9.18
C MET A 53 -1.30 -34.53 8.22
N TYR A 54 -1.78 -34.72 6.98
CA TYR A 54 -2.36 -33.61 6.23
C TYR A 54 -3.82 -33.47 6.68
N THR A 55 -3.99 -33.17 7.96
CA THR A 55 -5.22 -32.63 8.49
C THR A 55 -5.11 -31.13 8.38
N PHE A 56 -5.93 -30.55 7.52
CA PHE A 56 -6.67 -29.31 7.78
C PHE A 56 -6.17 -28.52 8.99
N LEU A 57 -5.04 -27.86 8.83
CA LEU A 57 -4.70 -26.70 9.62
C LEU A 57 -5.33 -25.52 8.89
N CYS A 58 -6.64 -25.38 9.11
CA CYS A 58 -7.25 -24.06 9.30
C CYS A 58 -6.60 -23.43 10.55
N ILE A 59 -5.30 -23.15 10.49
CA ILE A 59 -4.67 -22.15 11.33
C ILE A 59 -4.87 -20.89 10.51
N PHE A 60 -5.77 -20.04 10.98
CA PHE A 60 -5.74 -18.62 10.63
C PHE A 60 -4.28 -18.20 10.50
N PRO A 61 -3.81 -17.68 9.35
CA PRO A 61 -2.57 -16.97 9.41
C PRO A 61 -2.93 -15.72 10.23
N LEU A 62 -2.64 -15.78 11.52
CA LEU A 62 -2.01 -14.68 12.21
C LEU A 62 -0.77 -14.39 11.37
N TYR A 63 -0.97 -13.68 10.25
CA TYR A 63 0.07 -12.87 9.65
C TYR A 63 0.39 -11.87 10.75
N ASN A 64 1.33 -12.26 11.62
CA ASN A 64 2.40 -11.34 11.95
C ASN A 64 2.82 -10.74 10.61
N PHE A 65 2.40 -9.49 10.37
CA PHE A 65 3.12 -8.62 9.46
C PHE A 65 4.55 -8.65 9.99
N ILE A 66 5.39 -9.53 9.44
CA ILE A 66 6.82 -9.41 9.61
C ILE A 66 7.12 -8.16 8.81
N ALA A 67 7.32 -7.05 9.51
CA ALA A 67 7.75 -5.82 8.89
C ALA A 67 9.08 -6.13 8.19
N MET A 68 9.19 -5.71 6.93
CA MET A 68 10.35 -6.04 6.11
C MET A 68 11.45 -5.05 6.41
N THR A 69 12.66 -5.50 6.73
CA THR A 69 13.81 -4.60 6.90
C THR A 69 14.26 -4.03 5.56
N LEU A 70 15.01 -2.91 5.55
CA LEU A 70 15.63 -2.40 4.32
C LEU A 70 16.51 -3.47 3.64
N LYS A 71 17.23 -4.26 4.45
CA LYS A 71 18.07 -5.34 3.95
C LYS A 71 17.26 -6.40 3.21
N GLU A 72 16.14 -6.82 3.77
CA GLU A 72 15.24 -7.79 3.14
C GLU A 72 14.58 -7.20 1.88
N LEU A 73 14.18 -5.93 1.91
CA LEU A 73 13.64 -5.23 0.74
C LEU A 73 14.61 -5.29 -0.44
N PHE A 74 15.90 -5.00 -0.21
CA PHE A 74 16.91 -5.08 -1.27
C PHE A 74 17.20 -6.50 -1.74
N LEU A 75 17.16 -7.49 -0.83
CA LEU A 75 17.31 -8.89 -1.22
C LEU A 75 16.16 -9.37 -2.11
N ASP A 76 14.93 -8.95 -1.82
CA ASP A 76 13.74 -9.31 -2.60
C ASP A 76 13.75 -8.70 -4.00
N HIS A 77 14.27 -7.48 -4.14
CA HIS A 77 14.30 -6.77 -5.42
C HIS A 77 15.49 -7.12 -6.31
N GLN A 78 16.49 -7.87 -5.83
CA GLN A 78 17.63 -8.35 -6.63
C GLN A 78 18.35 -7.28 -7.48
N GLY A 79 18.33 -6.01 -7.06
CA GLY A 79 18.90 -4.89 -7.80
C GLY A 79 17.94 -4.17 -8.76
N GLU A 80 16.66 -4.54 -8.79
CA GLU A 80 15.61 -3.76 -9.44
C GLU A 80 15.35 -2.43 -8.69
N HIS A 81 14.71 -1.50 -9.39
CA HIS A 81 14.35 -0.20 -8.84
C HIS A 81 13.34 -0.34 -7.70
N VAL A 82 13.73 0.11 -6.50
CA VAL A 82 12.86 0.15 -5.33
C VAL A 82 12.15 1.48 -5.29
N THR A 83 10.83 1.43 -5.29
CA THR A 83 10.02 2.65 -5.30
C THR A 83 9.99 3.35 -3.97
N TYR A 84 9.75 4.67 -3.96
CA TYR A 84 9.59 5.42 -2.71
C TYR A 84 8.53 4.77 -1.79
N SER A 85 7.42 4.31 -2.37
CA SER A 85 6.35 3.64 -1.62
C SER A 85 6.77 2.34 -0.94
N GLN A 86 7.73 1.61 -1.51
CA GLN A 86 8.26 0.38 -0.93
C GLN A 86 9.18 0.67 0.26
N TYR A 87 9.99 1.74 0.22
CA TYR A 87 10.72 2.18 1.41
C TYR A 87 9.77 2.53 2.57
N LEU A 88 8.55 3.01 2.29
CA LEU A 88 7.54 3.27 3.31
C LEU A 88 6.89 2.00 3.90
N THR A 89 7.29 0.81 3.44
CA THR A 89 6.84 -0.47 4.02
C THR A 89 7.84 -1.08 5.00
N THR A 90 9.00 -0.44 5.20
CA THR A 90 10.07 -1.03 6.00
C THR A 90 9.95 -0.74 7.50
N GLU A 91 10.61 -1.58 8.30
CA GLU A 91 10.73 -1.39 9.75
C GLU A 91 11.34 -0.03 10.14
N GLU A 92 12.33 0.44 9.38
CA GLU A 92 12.99 1.72 9.64
C GLU A 92 12.02 2.88 9.49
N TRP A 93 11.19 2.85 8.43
CA TRP A 93 10.12 3.82 8.28
C TRP A 93 9.03 3.66 9.34
N GLU A 94 8.63 2.44 9.69
CA GLU A 94 7.63 2.22 10.74
C GLU A 94 8.07 2.82 12.07
N SER A 95 9.33 2.59 12.44
CA SER A 95 9.95 3.17 13.64
C SER A 95 9.91 4.71 13.60
N LYS A 96 10.37 5.31 12.49
CA LYS A 96 10.34 6.77 12.32
C LYS A 96 8.93 7.33 12.35
N ARG A 97 7.99 6.64 11.69
CA ARG A 97 6.59 7.03 11.60
C ARG A 97 5.95 7.07 12.98
N ASN A 98 6.21 6.06 13.82
CA ASN A 98 5.69 5.99 15.17
C ASN A 98 6.29 7.10 16.05
N GLU A 99 7.60 7.36 15.95
CA GLU A 99 8.28 8.47 16.63
C GLU A 99 7.58 9.82 16.36
N ILE A 100 7.31 10.13 15.08
CA ILE A 100 6.68 11.40 14.69
C ILE A 100 5.21 11.49 15.13
N ILE A 101 4.46 10.38 15.02
CA ILE A 101 3.06 10.35 15.46
C ILE A 101 2.95 10.51 16.98
N ASP A 102 3.87 9.91 17.74
CA ASP A 102 3.91 10.06 19.19
C ASP A 102 4.32 11.49 19.60
N ARG A 103 5.31 12.08 18.92
CA ARG A 103 5.68 13.50 19.08
C ARG A 103 4.47 14.42 18.87
N ASP A 104 3.66 14.12 17.87
CA ASP A 104 2.46 14.90 17.51
C ASP A 104 1.21 14.48 18.30
N ASN A 105 1.38 13.78 19.43
CA ASN A 105 0.32 13.38 20.35
C ASN A 105 -0.78 12.53 19.71
N GLN A 106 -0.44 11.75 18.69
CA GLN A 106 -1.36 10.86 17.95
C GLN A 106 -2.59 11.60 17.39
N ILE A 107 -2.41 12.86 16.99
CA ILE A 107 -3.44 13.67 16.34
C ILE A 107 -2.88 14.31 15.07
N CYS A 108 -3.78 14.63 14.14
CA CYS A 108 -3.42 15.47 13.00
C CYS A 108 -3.11 16.89 13.48
N THR A 109 -1.93 17.41 13.16
CA THR A 109 -1.49 18.76 13.55
C THR A 109 -2.32 19.88 12.89
N LYS A 110 -2.98 19.60 11.75
CA LYS A 110 -3.83 20.58 11.03
C LYS A 110 -5.26 20.65 11.59
N CYS A 111 -5.89 19.51 11.86
CA CYS A 111 -7.32 19.46 12.22
C CYS A 111 -7.62 18.89 13.61
N ASN A 112 -6.59 18.51 14.36
CA ASN A 112 -6.66 17.94 15.72
C ASN A 112 -7.49 16.66 15.86
N LYS A 113 -7.77 15.96 14.75
CA LYS A 113 -8.48 14.67 14.75
C LYS A 113 -7.49 13.51 14.88
N ALA A 114 -7.81 12.56 15.75
CA ALA A 114 -7.07 11.30 15.86
C ALA A 114 -7.53 10.27 14.83
N ALA A 115 -6.79 9.16 14.73
CA ALA A 115 -7.23 8.00 13.96
C ALA A 115 -8.54 7.41 14.52
N THR A 116 -9.45 7.05 13.62
CA THR A 116 -10.66 6.31 13.96
C THR A 116 -10.38 4.82 13.96
N PHE A 117 -11.05 4.08 14.83
CA PHE A 117 -11.14 2.62 14.73
C PHE A 117 -12.49 2.19 14.16
N TYR A 118 -12.56 0.96 13.65
CA TYR A 118 -13.80 0.40 13.14
C TYR A 118 -14.38 -0.62 14.12
N ILE A 119 -15.71 -0.61 14.28
CA ILE A 119 -16.45 -1.73 14.87
C ILE A 119 -17.29 -2.36 13.76
N LYS A 120 -17.13 -3.67 13.55
CA LYS A 120 -18.04 -4.47 12.72
C LYS A 120 -19.23 -4.84 13.60
N ASN A 121 -20.43 -4.43 13.20
CA ASN A 121 -21.64 -5.00 13.78
C ASN A 121 -21.93 -6.33 13.06
N PHE A 122 -21.97 -7.45 13.76
CA PHE A 122 -22.29 -8.75 13.14
C PHE A 122 -23.74 -8.81 12.62
N ASN A 123 -24.61 -7.93 13.14
CA ASN A 123 -26.03 -7.87 12.80
C ASN A 123 -26.36 -6.76 11.79
N SER A 124 -25.38 -5.96 11.36
CA SER A 124 -25.57 -4.92 10.34
C SER A 124 -24.27 -4.66 9.57
N PRO A 125 -24.29 -4.61 8.22
CA PRO A 125 -23.09 -4.33 7.42
C PRO A 125 -22.52 -2.92 7.63
N GLN A 126 -23.17 -2.07 8.42
CA GLN A 126 -22.70 -0.72 8.73
C GLN A 126 -21.39 -0.77 9.55
N LYS A 127 -20.36 -0.15 8.99
CA LYS A 127 -19.08 0.10 9.65
C LYS A 127 -19.16 1.46 10.32
N TYR A 128 -18.94 1.50 11.63
CA TYR A 128 -18.85 2.75 12.38
C TYR A 128 -17.38 3.14 12.54
N HIS A 129 -17.05 4.36 12.13
CA HIS A 129 -15.77 4.99 12.45
C HIS A 129 -15.93 5.71 13.77
N LEU A 130 -15.10 5.36 14.75
CA LEU A 130 -15.26 5.87 16.11
C LEU A 130 -13.97 6.51 16.60
N TRP A 131 -14.12 7.62 17.31
CA TRP A 131 -13.08 8.17 18.18
C TRP A 131 -13.28 7.67 19.61
N ASN A 132 -12.17 7.49 20.31
CA ASN A 132 -12.14 7.35 21.76
C ASN A 132 -11.82 8.73 22.35
N VAL A 133 -12.68 9.26 23.22
CA VAL A 133 -12.55 10.60 23.79
C VAL A 133 -12.65 10.50 25.32
N SER A 134 -11.78 11.22 26.02
CA SER A 134 -11.83 11.33 27.49
C SER A 134 -13.02 12.18 27.93
N GLN A 135 -13.70 11.76 28.99
CA GLN A 135 -14.77 12.55 29.62
C GLN A 135 -14.27 13.81 30.35
N ILE A 136 -12.97 13.88 30.67
CA ILE A 136 -12.44 14.88 31.61
C ILE A 136 -12.07 16.19 30.90
N ASP A 137 -11.78 16.17 29.60
CA ASP A 137 -11.28 17.34 28.87
C ASP A 137 -11.75 17.47 27.42
N ASN A 138 -12.74 16.68 26.97
CA ASN A 138 -13.18 16.59 25.57
C ASN A 138 -12.03 16.35 24.57
N ARG A 139 -10.85 15.90 25.02
CA ARG A 139 -9.73 15.58 24.13
C ARG A 139 -9.91 14.19 23.55
N ILE A 140 -9.63 14.06 22.27
CA ILE A 140 -9.60 12.77 21.59
C ILE A 140 -8.35 12.04 22.08
N LEU A 141 -8.54 10.90 22.75
CA LEU A 141 -7.47 10.12 23.34
C LEU A 141 -7.12 8.89 22.49
N PRO A 142 -5.85 8.45 22.52
CA PRO A 142 -5.46 7.12 22.05
C PRO A 142 -6.28 6.02 22.74
N LEU A 143 -6.53 4.92 22.01
CA LEU A 143 -7.37 3.78 22.40
C LEU A 143 -6.95 3.05 23.68
N THR A 144 -5.78 3.39 24.23
CA THR A 144 -5.16 2.71 25.38
C THR A 144 -5.77 3.12 26.73
N SER A 145 -6.51 4.24 26.81
CA SER A 145 -7.16 4.68 28.05
C SER A 145 -8.55 4.04 28.21
N LYS A 146 -8.65 3.04 29.10
CA LYS A 146 -9.91 2.34 29.40
C LYS A 146 -10.79 3.06 30.41
N GLU A 147 -10.28 4.03 31.16
CA GLU A 147 -11.05 4.70 32.19
C GLU A 147 -11.78 5.93 31.63
N ASN A 148 -13.11 5.93 31.74
CA ASN A 148 -14.00 7.06 31.38
C ASN A 148 -13.94 7.52 29.90
N SER A 149 -13.84 6.57 28.96
CA SER A 149 -13.91 6.85 27.53
C SER A 149 -15.34 6.87 26.99
N ARG A 150 -15.65 7.83 26.09
CA ARG A 150 -16.88 7.85 25.28
C ARG A 150 -16.53 7.57 23.83
N LEU A 151 -17.36 6.75 23.16
CA LEU A 151 -17.27 6.54 21.72
C LEU A 151 -18.08 7.60 20.98
N ILE A 152 -17.40 8.32 20.08
CA ILE A 152 -18.04 9.34 19.24
C ILE A 152 -17.98 8.87 17.78
N PRO A 153 -19.14 8.77 17.08
CA PRO A 153 -19.17 8.53 15.65
C PRO A 153 -18.46 9.63 14.87
N ALA A 154 -17.51 9.22 14.03
CA ALA A 154 -16.93 10.06 13.01
C ALA A 154 -17.76 9.97 11.72
N ASP A 155 -17.80 11.07 10.98
CA ASP A 155 -18.47 11.18 9.68
C ASP A 155 -17.83 10.29 8.60
N LYS A 156 -16.52 10.03 8.75
CA LYS A 156 -15.70 9.26 7.82
C LYS A 156 -14.50 8.63 8.52
N ALA A 157 -13.78 7.76 7.81
CA ALA A 157 -12.56 7.16 8.30
C ALA A 157 -11.44 8.20 8.41
N TYR A 158 -10.73 8.23 9.54
CA TYR A 158 -9.48 8.96 9.70
C TYR A 158 -8.37 7.99 10.04
N HIS A 159 -7.24 8.11 9.35
CA HIS A 159 -5.97 7.48 9.72
C HIS A 159 -4.85 8.50 9.63
N LEU A 160 -3.85 8.36 10.49
CA LEU A 160 -2.71 9.28 10.54
C LEU A 160 -1.62 8.84 9.57
N GLU A 161 -0.99 9.81 8.94
CA GLU A 161 0.10 9.66 7.98
C GLU A 161 1.18 10.68 8.36
N VAL A 162 2.45 10.29 8.24
CA VAL A 162 3.56 11.24 8.36
C VAL A 162 3.82 11.81 6.98
N HIS A 163 3.79 13.13 6.89
CA HIS A 163 4.02 13.89 5.69
C HIS A 163 5.41 14.52 5.74
N HIS A 164 6.19 14.33 4.67
CA HIS A 164 7.47 15.01 4.45
C HIS A 164 7.20 16.44 3.97
N MET A 165 7.67 17.44 4.72
CA MET A 165 7.54 18.87 4.39
C MET A 165 8.52 19.32 3.29
N ARG A 166 9.58 18.56 3.07
CA ARG A 166 10.51 18.68 1.94
C ARG A 166 11.08 17.30 1.61
N TYR A 167 11.56 17.14 0.39
CA TYR A 167 12.35 15.99 -0.01
C TYR A 167 13.78 16.41 -0.32
N ILE A 168 14.73 15.52 -0.05
CA ILE A 168 16.13 15.66 -0.40
C ILE A 168 16.47 14.45 -1.27
N LEU A 169 17.07 14.71 -2.42
CA LEU A 169 17.40 13.68 -3.40
C LEU A 169 18.30 12.62 -2.75
N ASN A 170 18.07 11.34 -3.05
CA ASN A 170 18.79 10.19 -2.51
C ASN A 170 18.76 10.03 -0.98
N ARG A 171 17.85 10.72 -0.29
CA ARG A 171 17.63 10.55 1.15
C ARG A 171 16.52 9.56 1.45
N LEU A 172 16.80 8.58 2.31
CA LEU A 172 15.84 7.56 2.73
C LEU A 172 14.69 8.19 3.55
N PRO A 173 13.47 7.63 3.50
CA PRO A 173 12.30 8.27 4.12
C PRO A 173 12.42 8.54 5.62
N TRP A 174 13.19 7.72 6.35
CA TRP A 174 13.41 7.86 7.79
C TRP A 174 14.60 8.74 8.17
N ASP A 175 15.47 9.09 7.21
CA ASP A 175 16.72 9.83 7.44
C ASP A 175 16.52 11.35 7.44
N TYR A 176 15.34 11.81 7.88
CA TYR A 176 14.96 13.21 7.95
C TYR A 176 14.93 13.69 9.40
N ASN A 177 15.25 14.97 9.59
CA ASN A 177 15.04 15.64 10.87
C ASN A 177 13.54 15.64 11.20
N ASN A 178 13.20 15.61 12.48
CA ASN A 178 11.80 15.62 12.91
C ASN A 178 11.07 16.86 12.39
N ASP A 179 11.73 18.02 12.31
CA ASP A 179 11.13 19.26 11.82
C ASP A 179 10.75 19.22 10.33
N ASP A 180 11.30 18.26 9.58
CA ASP A 180 10.94 18.00 8.18
C ASP A 180 9.73 17.06 8.03
N LEU A 181 9.18 16.58 9.15
CA LEU A 181 8.11 15.58 9.21
C LEU A 181 6.94 16.09 10.06
N ILE A 182 5.71 15.86 9.59
CA ILE A 182 4.50 16.27 10.31
C ILE A 182 3.40 15.23 10.23
N THR A 183 2.65 15.04 11.31
CA THR A 183 1.51 14.13 11.34
C THR A 183 0.25 14.80 10.78
N LEU A 184 -0.27 14.27 9.67
CA LEU A 184 -1.55 14.69 9.10
C LEU A 184 -2.53 13.51 9.09
N CYS A 185 -3.83 13.79 9.17
CA CYS A 185 -4.80 12.77 8.79
C CYS A 185 -4.84 12.65 7.26
N ASN A 186 -5.27 11.50 6.77
CA ASN A 186 -5.38 11.20 5.34
C ASN A 186 -6.17 12.24 4.52
N HIS A 187 -7.14 12.93 5.13
CA HIS A 187 -7.88 14.01 4.46
C HIS A 187 -7.04 15.28 4.34
N CYS A 188 -6.43 15.72 5.45
CA CYS A 188 -5.56 16.90 5.44
C CYS A 188 -4.31 16.69 4.60
N HIS A 189 -3.78 15.46 4.57
CA HIS A 189 -2.65 15.08 3.72
C HIS A 189 -3.00 15.18 2.23
N THR A 190 -4.14 14.62 1.83
CA THR A 190 -4.63 14.72 0.45
C THR A 190 -4.90 16.18 0.05
N GLU A 191 -5.55 16.95 0.92
CA GLU A 191 -5.85 18.37 0.69
C GLU A 191 -4.58 19.22 0.56
N PHE A 192 -3.54 18.91 1.35
CA PHE A 192 -2.24 19.56 1.22
C PHE A 192 -1.69 19.37 -0.19
N HIS A 193 -1.63 18.14 -0.69
CA HIS A 193 -1.12 17.82 -2.03
C HIS A 193 -2.00 18.34 -3.18
N GLN A 194 -3.27 18.67 -2.92
CA GLN A 194 -4.12 19.34 -3.91
C GLN A 194 -3.80 20.83 -4.07
N SER A 195 -3.31 21.47 -3.01
CA SER A 195 -3.16 22.93 -2.95
C SER A 195 -1.70 23.39 -2.85
N ASN A 196 -0.79 22.47 -2.54
CA ASN A 196 0.61 22.76 -2.26
C ASN A 196 1.50 21.71 -2.92
N ARG A 197 2.71 22.13 -3.29
CA ARG A 197 3.80 21.24 -3.66
C ARG A 197 4.74 21.03 -2.47
N VAL A 198 5.37 19.87 -2.39
CA VAL A 198 6.48 19.64 -1.46
C VAL A 198 7.77 20.02 -2.22
N PRO A 199 8.59 20.94 -1.71
CA PRO A 199 9.86 21.28 -2.37
C PRO A 199 10.83 20.10 -2.33
N VAL A 200 11.62 19.95 -3.39
CA VAL A 200 12.65 18.92 -3.52
C VAL A 200 14.01 19.61 -3.59
N TYR A 201 15.00 19.14 -2.85
CA TYR A 201 16.33 19.72 -2.77
C TYR A 201 17.40 18.75 -3.28
N SER A 202 18.53 19.30 -3.72
CA SER A 202 19.76 18.56 -4.01
C SER A 202 20.29 17.83 -2.77
N GLU A 203 21.16 16.84 -2.97
CA GLU A 203 21.74 16.03 -1.89
C GLU A 203 22.48 16.86 -0.83
N ASP A 204 23.15 17.95 -1.27
CA ASP A 204 23.85 18.91 -0.43
C ASP A 204 22.94 19.97 0.22
N GLU A 205 21.62 19.87 -0.04
CA GLU A 205 20.57 20.75 0.46
C GLU A 205 20.71 22.23 0.03
N GLN A 206 21.60 22.54 -0.93
CA GLN A 206 21.89 23.93 -1.32
C GLN A 206 20.93 24.47 -2.38
N VAL A 207 20.32 23.61 -3.19
CA VAL A 207 19.54 23.99 -4.36
C VAL A 207 18.17 23.32 -4.32
N GLU A 208 17.11 24.12 -4.43
CA GLU A 208 15.77 23.61 -4.70
C GLU A 208 15.67 23.19 -6.17
N LEU A 209 15.25 21.95 -6.41
CA LEU A 209 15.15 21.32 -7.71
C LEU A 209 13.70 21.41 -8.22
N GLU A 210 13.56 21.64 -9.53
CA GLU A 210 12.26 21.56 -10.19
C GLU A 210 11.89 20.09 -10.42
N TYR A 211 10.92 19.59 -9.64
CA TYR A 211 10.44 18.22 -9.68
C TYR A 211 8.95 18.18 -10.04
N GLU A 212 8.63 17.60 -11.20
CA GLU A 212 7.25 17.47 -11.65
C GLU A 212 6.53 16.32 -10.90
N THR A 213 5.42 16.66 -10.24
CA THR A 213 4.56 15.68 -9.58
C THR A 213 3.81 14.82 -10.58
N CYS A 214 3.53 13.58 -10.24
CA CYS A 214 2.69 12.70 -11.05
C CYS A 214 1.28 13.30 -11.24
N SER A 215 0.90 13.56 -12.49
CA SER A 215 -0.41 14.15 -12.86
C SER A 215 -1.64 13.33 -12.45
N LYS A 216 -1.47 12.04 -12.11
CA LYS A 216 -2.57 11.17 -11.69
C LYS A 216 -2.86 11.23 -10.20
N CYS A 217 -1.83 11.37 -9.38
CA CYS A 217 -1.96 11.36 -7.92
C CYS A 217 -1.58 12.70 -7.27
N ASN A 218 -1.10 13.67 -8.04
CA ASN A 218 -0.66 14.98 -7.57
C ASN A 218 0.35 14.89 -6.40
N GLY A 219 1.32 13.98 -6.50
CA GLY A 219 2.36 13.84 -5.48
C GLY A 219 1.98 13.02 -4.25
N THR A 220 0.77 12.48 -4.15
CA THR A 220 0.42 11.60 -3.02
C THR A 220 1.07 10.22 -3.16
N GLY A 221 1.25 9.72 -4.38
CA GLY A 221 1.65 8.34 -4.69
C GLY A 221 0.50 7.33 -4.51
N TYR A 222 -0.70 7.80 -4.20
CA TYR A 222 -1.83 7.01 -3.73
C TYR A 222 -3.17 7.50 -4.32
N ILE A 223 -4.06 6.59 -4.67
CA ILE A 223 -5.40 6.90 -5.17
C ILE A 223 -6.45 6.18 -4.32
N PRO A 224 -7.15 6.89 -3.40
CA PRO A 224 -8.07 6.28 -2.43
C PRO A 224 -9.18 5.42 -3.04
N GLU A 225 -9.70 5.81 -4.20
CA GLU A 225 -10.76 5.09 -4.92
C GLU A 225 -10.34 3.67 -5.30
N TYR A 226 -9.03 3.47 -5.53
CA TYR A 226 -8.44 2.19 -5.90
C TYR A 226 -7.83 1.45 -4.71
N ARG A 227 -8.14 1.79 -3.46
CA ARG A 227 -7.64 1.07 -2.27
C ARG A 227 -7.81 -0.47 -2.36
N HIS A 228 -8.87 -0.92 -3.01
CA HIS A 228 -9.19 -2.35 -3.20
C HIS A 228 -8.36 -3.03 -4.30
N VAL A 229 -7.56 -2.27 -5.05
CA VAL A 229 -6.68 -2.74 -6.13
C VAL A 229 -5.25 -2.34 -5.79
N GLN A 230 -4.36 -3.30 -5.57
CA GLN A 230 -2.96 -3.06 -5.19
C GLN A 230 -2.81 -2.08 -4.01
N GLY A 231 -3.74 -2.13 -3.05
CA GLY A 231 -3.73 -1.26 -1.88
C GLY A 231 -4.06 0.21 -2.17
N GLY A 232 -4.24 0.63 -3.42
CA GLY A 232 -4.43 2.02 -3.83
C GLY A 232 -3.16 2.74 -4.28
N ILE A 233 -2.06 2.01 -4.50
CA ILE A 233 -0.83 2.58 -5.11
C ILE A 233 -1.19 3.23 -6.46
N CYS A 234 -0.65 4.42 -6.73
CA CYS A 234 -0.87 5.08 -8.01
C CYS A 234 -0.24 4.29 -9.15
N PHE A 235 -1.06 3.72 -10.04
CA PHE A 235 -0.59 2.91 -11.18
C PHE A 235 0.24 3.67 -12.21
N GLN A 236 0.24 5.01 -12.20
CA GLN A 236 1.02 5.80 -13.15
C GLN A 236 2.46 6.02 -12.69
N CYS A 237 2.64 6.41 -11.43
CA CYS A 237 3.99 6.61 -10.87
C CYS A 237 4.47 5.43 -10.04
N MET A 238 3.70 4.35 -9.93
CA MET A 238 4.00 3.18 -9.09
C MET A 238 4.33 3.53 -7.64
N GLY A 239 3.74 4.61 -7.11
CA GLY A 239 4.01 5.10 -5.76
C GLY A 239 5.20 6.08 -5.62
N GLU A 240 5.87 6.46 -6.71
CA GLU A 240 6.99 7.43 -6.70
C GLU A 240 6.61 8.87 -6.32
N LYS A 241 5.33 9.23 -6.42
CA LYS A 241 4.81 10.60 -6.25
C LYS A 241 5.20 11.57 -7.37
N TYR A 242 6.42 11.48 -7.87
CA TYR A 242 6.98 12.32 -8.94
C TYR A 242 7.18 11.52 -10.24
N ILE A 243 7.42 12.23 -11.35
CA ILE A 243 7.76 11.59 -12.64
C ILE A 243 9.16 11.00 -12.61
N MET A 244 10.09 11.67 -11.91
CA MET A 244 11.44 11.20 -11.68
C MET A 244 11.58 10.66 -10.25
N PRO A 245 12.30 9.56 -10.02
CA PRO A 245 12.52 9.01 -8.69
C PRO A 245 13.23 10.00 -7.76
N LEU A 246 12.84 9.97 -6.48
CA LEU A 246 13.51 10.74 -5.41
C LEU A 246 14.81 10.06 -4.96
N ILE A 247 14.87 8.74 -5.04
CA ILE A 247 16.04 7.93 -4.71
C ILE A 247 16.47 7.21 -5.99
N LYS A 248 17.71 7.43 -6.42
CA LYS A 248 18.33 6.84 -7.60
C LYS A 248 19.19 5.67 -7.13
N ASN A 249 18.87 4.47 -7.64
CA ASN A 249 19.68 3.26 -7.45
C ASN A 249 20.89 3.25 -8.38
#